data_AF-B8FBA9-F1
#
_entry.id   AF-B8FBA9-F1
#
_cell.length_a   1.000
_cell.length_b   1.000
_cell.length_c   1.000
_cell.angle_alpha   90.00
_cell.angle_beta   90.00
_cell.angle_gamma   90.00
#
_symmetry.space_group_name_H-M   'P 1'
#
loop_
_entity.id
_entity.type
_entity.pdbx_description
1 polymer ?
#
loop_
_entity_poly.entity_id
_entity_poly.type
_entity_poly.pdbx_seq_one_letter_code
_entity_poly.pdbx_strand_id
1 'polypeptide(L)'
;MKCRQCRRDIPQDDRYEHAGNLYCEDCYIQILSPTRFCDPWADYSAKSFEKHGMISPLTEPQKMLLKLIKELGKAEPAELIEHTRGGN
;
A
#
# COMPACT_ATOMS: atom_id res chain seq x y z
N MET A 1 9.75 -26.39 22.26
CA MET A 1 9.88 -25.09 22.96
C MET A 1 8.77 -24.19 22.43
N LYS A 2 8.19 -23.27 23.19
CA LYS A 2 6.95 -22.59 22.78
C LYS A 2 7.17 -21.16 22.32
N CYS A 3 6.53 -20.78 21.21
CA CYS A 3 6.47 -19.41 20.73
C CYS A 3 5.80 -18.50 21.76
N ARG A 4 6.41 -17.35 22.06
CA ARG A 4 5.88 -16.39 23.03
C ARG A 4 4.51 -15.84 22.65
N GLN A 5 4.25 -15.68 21.34
CA GLN A 5 3.03 -15.06 20.80
C GLN A 5 1.91 -16.09 20.57
N CYS A 6 2.12 -17.07 19.69
CA CYS A 6 1.07 -18.02 19.30
C CYS A 6 1.05 -19.30 20.16
N ARG A 7 2.04 -19.50 21.05
CA ARG A 7 2.20 -20.68 21.93
C ARG A 7 2.35 -22.03 21.22
N ARG A 8 2.50 -22.06 19.89
CA ARG A 8 2.87 -23.26 19.13
C ARG A 8 4.26 -23.75 19.53
N ASP A 9 4.46 -25.06 19.45
CA ASP A 9 5.80 -25.64 19.59
C ASP A 9 6.65 -25.30 18.36
N ILE A 10 7.86 -24.82 18.62
CA ILE A 10 8.85 -24.42 17.63
C ILE A 10 9.91 -25.54 17.52
N PRO A 11 10.21 -26.03 16.31
CA PRO A 11 11.39 -26.85 16.05
C PRO A 11 12.69 -26.16 16.47
N GLN A 12 13.74 -26.91 16.79
CA GLN A 12 15.00 -26.29 17.22
C GLN A 12 15.65 -25.40 16.16
N ASP A 13 15.47 -25.74 14.89
CA ASP A 13 16.08 -25.06 13.74
C ASP A 13 15.27 -23.86 13.24
N ASP A 14 14.04 -23.69 13.75
CA ASP A 14 13.10 -22.66 13.27
C ASP A 14 12.74 -21.64 14.38
N ARG A 15 13.75 -21.34 15.21
CA ARG A 15 13.64 -20.43 16.36
C ARG A 15 14.24 -19.07 16.04
N TYR A 16 13.49 -18.02 16.34
CA TYR A 16 13.95 -16.65 16.16
C TYR A 16 13.85 -15.88 17.47
N GLU A 17 14.90 -15.15 17.82
CA GLU A 17 14.96 -14.34 19.03
C GLU A 17 14.64 -12.88 18.72
N HIS A 18 13.76 -12.28 19.51
CA HIS A 18 13.51 -10.84 19.50
C HIS A 18 13.26 -10.34 20.93
N ALA A 19 14.01 -9.31 21.36
CA ALA A 19 13.90 -8.72 22.70
C ALA A 19 13.89 -9.76 23.84
N GLY A 20 14.79 -10.75 23.77
CA GLY A 20 14.93 -11.81 24.78
C GLY A 20 13.79 -12.85 24.80
N ASN A 21 12.88 -12.82 23.83
CA ASN A 21 11.79 -13.78 23.68
C ASN A 21 11.98 -14.62 22.40
N LEU A 22 11.45 -15.85 22.42
CA LEU A 22 11.51 -16.79 21.28
C LEU A 22 10.19 -16.84 20.51
N TYR A 23 10.29 -16.80 19.18
CA TYR A 23 9.16 -16.79 18.25
C TYR A 23 9.37 -17.81 17.12
N CYS A 24 8.26 -18.33 16.59
CA CYS A 24 8.28 -19.05 15.31
C CYS A 24 8.42 -18.06 14.15
N GLU A 25 8.78 -18.53 12.96
CA GLU A 25 8.96 -17.73 11.75
C GLU A 25 7.78 -16.75 11.51
N ASP A 26 6.55 -17.26 11.45
CA ASP A 26 5.34 -16.44 11.21
C ASP A 26 5.23 -15.25 12.17
N CYS A 27 5.46 -15.49 13.47
CA CYS A 27 5.32 -14.46 14.49
C CYS A 27 6.50 -13.50 14.47
N TYR A 28 7.71 -13.98 14.14
CA TYR A 28 8.89 -13.15 14.01
C TYR A 28 8.76 -12.17 12.83
N ILE A 29 8.22 -12.63 11.69
CA ILE A 29 7.93 -11.78 10.53
C ILE A 29 6.93 -10.68 10.90
N GLN A 30 5.86 -11.00 11.62
CA GLN A 30 4.87 -9.99 12.06
C GLN A 30 5.47 -8.94 13.00
N ILE A 31 6.45 -9.31 13.83
CA ILE A 31 7.14 -8.39 14.73
C ILE A 31 8.04 -7.43 13.95
N LEU A 32 8.79 -7.94 12.97
CA LEU A 32 9.71 -7.12 12.16
C LEU A 32 8.99 -6.28 11.10
N SER A 33 7.89 -6.78 10.58
CA SER A 33 7.05 -6.11 9.58
C SER A 33 5.62 -6.00 10.11
N PRO A 34 5.40 -5.14 11.12
CA PRO A 34 4.06 -4.94 11.64
C PRO A 34 3.16 -4.46 10.51
N THR A 35 1.98 -5.07 10.40
CA THR A 35 0.95 -4.63 9.46
C THR A 35 0.62 -3.17 9.75
N ARG A 36 1.03 -2.28 8.84
CA ARG A 36 0.67 -0.87 8.92
C ARG A 36 -0.76 -0.75 8.46
N PHE A 37 -1.67 -0.48 9.39
CA PHE A 37 -3.01 -0.05 9.03
C PHE A 37 -2.93 1.27 8.27
N CYS A 38 -3.79 1.45 7.27
CA CYS A 38 -3.95 2.73 6.62
C CYS A 38 -4.29 3.78 7.68
N ASP A 39 -3.72 4.98 7.56
CA ASP A 39 -3.99 6.09 8.49
C ASP A 39 -5.51 6.33 8.56
N PRO A 40 -6.16 6.12 9.72
CA PRO A 40 -7.61 6.27 9.83
C PRO A 40 -8.07 7.70 9.54
N TRP A 41 -7.22 8.69 9.82
CA TRP A 41 -7.50 10.09 9.48
C TRP A 41 -7.42 10.32 7.97
N ALA A 42 -6.53 9.64 7.25
CA ALA A 42 -6.49 9.72 5.79
C ALA A 42 -7.79 9.20 5.15
N ASP A 43 -8.30 8.05 5.59
CA ASP A 43 -9.58 7.50 5.09
C ASP A 43 -10.77 8.39 5.49
N TYR A 44 -10.82 8.84 6.74
CA TYR A 44 -11.85 9.76 7.21
C TYR A 44 -11.85 11.08 6.43
N SER A 45 -10.67 11.69 6.25
CA SER A 45 -10.50 12.95 5.52
C SER A 45 -10.88 12.79 4.05
N ALA A 46 -10.46 11.71 3.38
CA ALA A 46 -10.87 11.46 1.99
C ALA A 46 -12.39 11.42 1.84
N LYS A 47 -13.09 10.64 2.68
CA LYS A 47 -14.56 10.53 2.68
C LYS A 47 -15.24 11.84 3.04
N SER A 48 -14.69 12.56 4.03
CA SER A 48 -15.24 13.85 4.45
C SER A 48 -15.09 14.90 3.35
N PHE A 49 -13.94 14.99 2.70
CA PHE A 49 -13.69 15.93 1.62
C PHE A 49 -14.54 15.63 0.39
N GLU A 50 -14.76 14.35 0.06
CA GLU A 50 -15.69 13.94 -0.99
C GLU A 50 -17.12 14.43 -0.68
N LYS A 51 -17.61 14.16 0.54
CA LYS A 51 -18.95 14.57 0.97
C LYS A 51 -19.16 16.08 0.94
N HIS A 52 -18.14 16.87 1.29
CA HIS A 52 -18.23 18.32 1.35
C HIS A 52 -17.80 19.02 0.05
N GLY A 53 -17.57 18.27 -1.04
CA GLY A 53 -17.17 18.84 -2.33
C GLY A 53 -15.80 19.54 -2.31
N MET A 54 -14.95 19.18 -1.35
CA MET A 54 -13.59 19.73 -1.18
C MET A 54 -12.57 19.02 -2.08
N ILE A 55 -12.98 17.95 -2.76
CA ILE A 55 -12.16 17.29 -3.79
C ILE A 55 -12.32 18.09 -5.08
N SER A 56 -11.23 18.71 -5.52
CA SER A 56 -11.19 19.36 -6.82
C SER A 56 -11.37 18.31 -7.92
N PRO A 57 -12.22 18.56 -8.93
CA PRO A 57 -12.30 17.68 -10.08
C PRO A 57 -10.94 17.62 -10.79
N LEU A 58 -10.71 16.51 -11.50
CA LEU A 58 -9.53 16.40 -12.36
C LEU A 58 -9.50 17.57 -13.34
N THR A 59 -8.32 18.16 -13.52
CA THR A 59 -8.07 19.14 -14.58
C THR A 59 -8.18 18.47 -15.95
N GLU A 60 -8.40 19.24 -17.01
CA GLU A 60 -8.50 18.70 -18.38
C GLU A 60 -7.29 17.84 -18.79
N PRO A 61 -6.02 18.23 -18.51
CA PRO A 61 -4.87 17.38 -18.77
C PRO A 61 -4.92 16.04 -17.99
N GLN A 62 -5.37 16.08 -16.74
CA GLN A 62 -5.50 14.87 -15.92
C GLN A 62 -6.62 13.95 -16.44
N LYS A 63 -7.72 14.50 -16.94
CA LYS A 63 -8.79 13.72 -17.60
C LYS A 63 -8.30 13.06 -18.88
N MET A 64 -7.52 13.77 -19.69
CA MET A 64 -6.90 13.23 -20.90
C MET A 64 -5.96 12.07 -20.57
N LEU A 65 -5.07 12.24 -19.58
CA LEU A 65 -4.19 11.18 -19.11
C LEU A 65 -4.98 9.97 -18.62
N LEU A 66 -6.02 10.19 -17.80
CA LEU A 66 -6.85 9.11 -17.28
C LEU A 66 -7.56 8.34 -18.40
N LYS A 67 -8.02 9.04 -19.45
CA LYS A 67 -8.63 8.41 -20.62
C LYS A 67 -7.62 7.55 -21.37
N LEU A 68 -6.42 8.07 -21.61
CA LEU A 68 -5.34 7.34 -22.30
C LEU A 68 -4.95 6.06 -21.55
N ILE A 69 -4.77 6.14 -20.23
CA ILE A 69 -4.44 4.97 -19.39
C ILE A 69 -5.55 3.91 -19.47
N LYS A 70 -6.82 4.33 -19.47
CA LYS A 70 -7.95 3.41 -19.61
C LYS A 70 -8.01 2.72 -20.97
N GLU A 71 -7.65 3.43 -22.04
CA GLU A 71 -7.64 2.87 -23.40
C GLU A 71 -6.46 1.90 -23.62
N LEU A 72 -5.29 2.19 -23.07
CA LEU A 72 -4.10 1.33 -23.17
C LEU A 72 -4.12 0.15 -22.18
N GLY A 73 -4.92 0.24 -21.11
CA GLY A 73 -4.99 -0.73 -20.01
C GLY A 73 -3.80 -0.67 -19.05
N LYS A 74 -2.65 -0.19 -19.52
CA LYS A 74 -1.45 0.17 -18.76
C LYS A 74 -0.68 1.22 -19.56
N ALA A 75 0.05 2.10 -18.91
CA ALA A 75 0.92 3.03 -19.58
C ALA A 75 2.13 3.36 -18.70
N GLU A 76 3.32 3.28 -19.28
CA GLU A 76 4.53 3.81 -18.66
C GLU A 76 4.58 5.34 -18.81
N PRO A 77 5.27 6.06 -17.90
CA PRO A 77 5.38 7.52 -17.98
C PRO A 77 5.90 8.04 -19.32
N ALA A 78 6.83 7.31 -19.96
CA ALA A 78 7.37 7.67 -21.27
C ALA A 78 6.28 7.66 -22.36
N GLU A 79 5.42 6.64 -22.37
CA GLU A 79 4.32 6.50 -23.34
C GLU A 79 3.28 7.60 -23.16
N LEU A 80 2.94 7.94 -21.92
CA LEU A 80 2.04 9.05 -21.60
C LEU A 80 2.58 10.38 -22.10
N ILE A 81 3.88 10.60 -21.94
CA ILE A 81 4.57 11.81 -22.39
C ILE A 81 4.58 11.90 -23.92
N GLU A 82 4.84 10.80 -24.64
CA GLU A 82 4.79 10.78 -26.10
C GLU A 82 3.39 11.13 -26.62
N HIS A 83 2.35 10.55 -26.03
CA HIS A 83 0.96 10.79 -26.45
C HIS A 83 0.45 12.20 -26.09
N THR A 84 1.06 12.87 -25.11
CA THR A 84 0.65 14.21 -24.66
C THR A 84 1.53 15.34 -25.21
N ARG A 85 2.76 15.06 -25.69
CA ARG A 85 3.66 16.06 -26.30
C ARG A 85 3.34 16.42 -27.75
N GLY A 86 2.35 15.76 -28.37
CA GLY A 86 1.97 15.97 -29.79
C GLY A 86 0.91 17.05 -30.08
N GLY A 87 0.48 17.84 -29.09
CA GLY A 87 -0.55 18.87 -29.27
C GLY A 87 0.04 20.28 -29.43
N ASN A 88 0.26 20.71 -30.67
CA ASN A 88 0.21 22.11 -31.12
C ASN A 88 -1.01 22.28 -32.01
#